data_AF-A0A3M1IWG9-F1
#
_entry.id   AF-A0A3M1IWG9-F1
#
_cell.length_a   1.000
_cell.length_b   1.000
_cell.length_c   1.000
_cell.angle_alpha   90.00
_cell.angle_beta   90.00
_cell.angle_gamma   90.00
#
_symmetry.space_group_name_H-M   'P 1'
#
loop_
_entity.id
_entity.type
_entity.pdbx_description
1 polymer ?
#
loop_
_entity_poly.entity_id
_entity_poly.type
_entity_poly.pdbx_seq_one_letter_code
_entity_poly.pdbx_strand_id
1 'polypeptide(L)'
;IAVLGVPPNWYKTAAYRARAVREPREVLKEFGVRLGDDVEVRVWDSTSELRYLVLPQRPRGTEEWDEARLAEIVTRNAMIGTERDLAVAREEG
;
A
#
# COMPACT_ATOMS: atom_id res chain seq x y z
N ILE A 1 -14.11 -6.55 14.48
CA ILE A 1 -13.82 -5.23 13.85
C ILE A 1 -12.72 -5.46 12.82
N ALA A 2 -12.86 -4.95 11.59
CA ALA A 2 -11.83 -5.11 10.56
C ALA A 2 -10.59 -4.26 10.91
N VAL A 3 -9.40 -4.83 10.76
CA VAL A 3 -8.11 -4.21 11.16
C VAL A 3 -7.91 -2.81 10.56
N LEU A 4 -8.40 -2.56 9.33
CA LEU A 4 -8.24 -1.28 8.62
C LEU A 4 -9.47 -0.34 8.68
N GLY A 5 -10.52 -0.73 9.42
CA GLY A 5 -11.76 0.04 9.48
C GLY A 5 -12.53 0.06 8.16
N VAL A 6 -13.24 1.17 7.88
CA VAL A 6 -14.10 1.32 6.70
C VAL A 6 -13.24 1.51 5.44
N PRO A 7 -13.42 0.70 4.38
CA PRO A 7 -12.62 0.82 3.16
C PRO A 7 -12.87 2.16 2.43
N PRO A 8 -11.86 2.74 1.79
CA PRO A 8 -12.00 3.98 1.01
C PRO A 8 -13.05 3.88 -0.11
N ASN A 9 -13.63 5.02 -0.51
CA ASN A 9 -14.66 5.05 -1.54
C ASN A 9 -14.19 4.48 -2.88
N TRP A 10 -12.96 4.81 -3.30
CA TRP A 10 -12.37 4.32 -4.55
C TRP A 10 -12.20 2.79 -4.57
N TYR A 11 -11.93 2.17 -3.41
CA TYR A 11 -11.70 0.73 -3.28
C TYR A 11 -12.94 -0.09 -3.66
N LYS A 12 -14.13 0.48 -3.50
CA LYS A 12 -15.39 -0.20 -3.83
C LYS A 12 -15.78 -0.06 -5.29
N THR A 13 -15.15 0.84 -6.05
CA THR A 13 -15.55 1.15 -7.43
C THR A 13 -15.31 -0.03 -8.37
N ALA A 14 -16.20 -0.21 -9.35
CA ALA A 14 -16.03 -1.23 -10.38
C ALA A 14 -14.76 -0.99 -11.22
N ALA A 15 -14.43 0.28 -11.49
CA ALA A 15 -13.22 0.67 -12.21
C ALA A 15 -11.95 0.17 -11.52
N TYR A 16 -11.82 0.40 -10.21
CA TYR A 16 -10.67 -0.10 -9.45
C TYR A 16 -10.62 -1.62 -9.44
N ARG A 17 -11.72 -2.30 -9.11
CA ARG A 17 -11.76 -3.77 -9.02
C ARG A 17 -11.40 -4.45 -10.34
N ALA A 18 -11.91 -3.95 -11.47
CA ALA A 18 -11.63 -4.53 -12.78
C ALA A 18 -10.19 -4.27 -13.22
N ARG A 19 -9.67 -3.06 -13.00
CA ARG A 19 -8.33 -2.68 -13.46
C ARG A 19 -7.21 -3.21 -12.57
N ALA A 20 -7.44 -3.35 -11.27
CA ALA A 20 -6.42 -3.87 -10.35
C ALA A 20 -5.95 -5.28 -10.74
N VAL A 21 -6.84 -6.14 -11.26
CA VAL A 21 -6.48 -7.50 -11.69
C VAL A 21 -5.90 -7.52 -13.11
N ARG A 22 -6.37 -6.63 -13.99
CA ARG A 22 -5.99 -6.63 -15.42
C ARG A 22 -4.72 -5.82 -15.71
N GLU A 23 -4.58 -4.67 -15.08
CA GLU A 23 -3.54 -3.67 -15.34
C GLU A 23 -2.98 -3.10 -14.02
N PRO A 24 -2.49 -3.95 -13.09
CA PRO A 24 -2.09 -3.53 -11.75
C PRO A 24 -1.02 -2.44 -11.75
N ARG A 25 -0.07 -2.51 -12.69
CA ARG A 25 1.01 -1.52 -12.81
C ARG A 25 0.49 -0.14 -13.22
N GLU A 26 -0.51 -0.06 -14.08
CA GLU A 26 -1.12 1.23 -14.48
C GLU A 26 -1.94 1.82 -13.33
N VAL A 27 -2.68 0.99 -12.61
CA VAL A 27 -3.39 1.44 -11.39
C VAL A 27 -2.39 2.00 -10.37
N LEU A 28 -1.28 1.31 -10.11
CA LEU A 28 -0.24 1.78 -9.19
C LEU A 28 0.38 3.12 -9.64
N LYS A 29 0.59 3.31 -10.95
CA LYS A 29 1.08 4.59 -11.51
C LYS A 29 0.14 5.77 -11.21
N GLU A 30 -1.17 5.56 -11.20
CA GLU A 30 -2.16 6.59 -10.83
C GLU A 30 -2.06 6.99 -9.36
N PHE A 31 -1.63 6.06 -8.49
CA PHE A 31 -1.29 6.34 -7.10
C PHE A 31 0.13 6.91 -6.92
N GLY A 32 0.86 7.16 -8.03
CA GLY A 32 2.24 7.66 -8.01
C GLY A 32 3.30 6.59 -7.79
N VAL A 33 2.91 5.31 -7.69
CA VAL A 33 3.84 4.19 -7.49
C VAL A 33 4.32 3.68 -8.84
N ARG A 34 5.63 3.80 -9.11
CA ARG A 34 6.28 3.27 -10.32
C ARG A 34 7.20 2.13 -9.93
N LEU A 35 6.89 0.94 -10.41
CA LEU A 35 7.69 -0.26 -10.17
C LEU A 35 8.51 -0.59 -11.42
N GLY A 36 9.78 -0.96 -11.22
CA GLY A 36 10.62 -1.52 -12.29
C GLY A 36 10.03 -2.81 -12.84
N ASP A 37 10.40 -3.15 -14.07
CA ASP A 37 9.90 -4.35 -14.75
C ASP A 37 10.38 -5.65 -14.07
N ASP A 38 11.47 -5.56 -13.31
CA ASP A 38 12.04 -6.61 -12.47
C ASP A 38 11.22 -6.92 -11.20
N VAL A 39 10.30 -6.04 -10.81
CA VAL A 39 9.49 -6.20 -9.59
C VAL A 39 8.22 -6.97 -9.90
N GLU A 40 8.06 -8.17 -9.36
CA GLU A 40 6.82 -8.94 -9.47
C GLU A 40 5.66 -8.24 -8.75
N VAL A 41 4.48 -8.17 -9.39
CA VAL A 41 3.25 -7.63 -8.78
C VAL A 41 2.22 -8.74 -8.62
N ARG A 42 1.82 -9.01 -7.37
CA ARG A 42 0.79 -10.01 -7.04
C ARG A 42 -0.48 -9.31 -6.56
N VAL A 43 -1.59 -9.61 -7.21
CA VAL A 43 -2.91 -9.06 -6.87
C VAL A 43 -3.70 -10.11 -6.13
N TRP A 44 -4.16 -9.77 -4.93
CA TRP A 44 -5.00 -10.66 -4.11
C TRP A 44 -6.45 -10.22 -4.20
N ASP A 45 -7.26 -10.94 -4.98
CA ASP A 45 -8.71 -10.74 -5.02
C ASP A 45 -9.37 -11.48 -3.85
N SER A 46 -10.00 -10.73 -2.95
CA SER A 46 -10.59 -11.24 -1.71
C SER A 46 -11.99 -11.80 -1.95
N THR A 47 -12.10 -12.90 -2.70
CA THR A 47 -13.37 -13.54 -3.08
C THR A 47 -13.92 -14.52 -2.04
N SER A 48 -13.10 -14.90 -1.05
CA SER A 48 -13.51 -15.71 0.12
C SER A 48 -13.60 -14.84 1.39
N GLU A 49 -13.96 -15.43 2.53
CA GLU A 49 -13.97 -14.73 3.83
C GLU A 49 -12.56 -14.30 4.33
N LEU A 50 -11.51 -14.66 3.59
CA LEU A 50 -10.14 -14.22 3.86
C LEU A 50 -10.00 -12.71 3.62
N ARG A 51 -9.19 -12.07 4.47
CA ARG A 51 -8.83 -10.66 4.37
C ARG A 51 -7.31 -10.56 4.40
N TYR A 52 -6.78 -9.79 3.46
CA TYR A 52 -5.35 -9.57 3.32
C TYR A 52 -4.99 -8.15 3.77
N LEU A 53 -3.77 -7.99 4.27
CA LEU A 53 -3.16 -6.72 4.58
C LEU A 53 -1.74 -6.77 4.03
N VAL A 54 -1.32 -5.68 3.37
CA VAL A 54 0.04 -5.53 2.89
C VAL A 54 0.90 -5.01 4.04
N LEU A 55 1.98 -5.71 4.36
CA LEU A 55 3.01 -5.21 5.27
C LEU A 55 4.03 -4.42 4.43
N PRO A 56 4.07 -3.08 4.53
CA PRO A 56 5.02 -2.29 3.76
C PRO A 56 6.46 -2.54 4.20
N GLN A 57 7.39 -2.33 3.29
CA GLN A 57 8.81 -2.42 3.59
C GLN A 57 9.23 -1.23 4.49
N ARG A 58 10.04 -1.51 5.51
CA ARG A 58 10.63 -0.46 6.35
C ARG A 58 11.52 0.45 5.49
N PRO A 59 11.29 1.77 5.46
CA PRO A 59 12.14 2.68 4.70
C PRO A 59 13.50 2.86 5.37
N ARG A 60 14.53 3.15 4.56
CA ARG A 60 15.88 3.49 5.04
C ARG A 60 15.84 4.79 5.86
N GLY A 61 16.78 4.95 6.80
CA GLY A 61 16.85 6.13 7.67
C GLY A 61 15.89 6.07 8.86
N THR A 62 15.25 4.93 9.09
CA THR A 62 14.40 4.69 10.25
C THR A 62 14.99 3.69 11.23
N GLU A 63 16.25 3.27 11.07
CA GLU A 63 16.89 2.16 11.80
C GLU A 63 16.80 2.32 13.32
N GLU A 64 16.96 3.55 13.81
CA GLU A 64 16.93 3.93 15.23
C GLU A 64 15.52 4.33 15.73
N TRP A 65 14.50 4.25 14.89
CA TRP A 65 13.14 4.60 15.30
C TRP A 65 12.53 3.50 16.18
N ASP A 66 11.77 3.93 17.18
CA ASP A 66 10.95 3.02 17.98
C ASP A 66 9.67 2.60 17.24
N GLU A 67 8.94 1.66 17.85
CA GLU A 67 7.70 1.13 17.28
C GLU A 67 6.63 2.21 17.07
N ALA A 68 6.49 3.14 18.02
CA ALA A 68 5.48 4.20 17.95
C ALA A 68 5.74 5.11 16.75
N ARG A 69 6.98 5.55 16.57
CA ARG A 69 7.39 6.40 15.44
C ARG A 69 7.30 5.66 14.10
N LEU A 70 7.61 4.36 14.06
CA LEU A 70 7.40 3.54 12.86
C LEU A 70 5.91 3.38 12.52
N ALA A 71 5.03 3.26 13.51
CA ALA A 71 3.60 3.13 13.27
C ALA A 71 3.00 4.40 12.64
N GLU A 72 3.54 5.58 12.96
CA GLU A 72 3.07 6.87 12.42
C GLU A 72 3.23 7.01 10.90
N ILE A 73 4.23 6.35 10.31
CA ILE A 73 4.47 6.39 8.86
C ILE A 73 3.69 5.32 8.09
N VAL A 74 3.08 4.35 8.78
CA VAL A 74 2.29 3.29 8.12
C VAL A 74 0.93 3.84 7.75
N THR A 75 0.76 4.16 6.47
CA THR A 75 -0.51 4.66 5.95
C THR A 75 -1.48 3.53 5.62
N ARG A 76 -2.75 3.88 5.51
CA ARG A 76 -3.77 2.96 5.00
C ARG A 76 -3.50 2.51 3.57
N ASN A 77 -3.02 3.40 2.71
CA ASN A 77 -2.72 3.06 1.32
C ASN A 77 -1.58 2.05 1.24
N ALA A 78 -0.58 2.17 2.12
CA ALA A 78 0.50 1.20 2.23
C ALA A 78 -0.02 -0.17 2.66
N MET A 79 -0.96 -0.21 3.61
CA MET A 79 -1.60 -1.46 4.04
C MET A 79 -2.58 -2.08 3.02
N ILE A 80 -3.04 -1.30 2.03
CA ILE A 80 -3.81 -1.80 0.87
C ILE A 80 -2.87 -2.23 -0.27
N GLY A 81 -1.65 -1.70 -0.33
CA GLY A 81 -0.68 -1.94 -1.39
C GLY A 81 -0.70 -0.90 -2.52
N THR A 82 -1.38 0.23 -2.34
CA THR A 82 -1.38 1.36 -3.30
C THR A 82 -0.33 2.42 -3.00
N GLU A 83 0.47 2.22 -1.94
CA GLU A 83 1.63 3.04 -1.59
C GLU A 83 2.78 2.10 -1.25
N ARG A 84 3.91 2.23 -1.97
CA ARG A 84 5.09 1.38 -1.75
C ARG A 84 6.09 2.03 -0.81
N ASP A 85 6.37 3.31 -1.03
CA ASP A 85 7.45 4.03 -0.37
C ASP A 85 6.85 4.94 0.71
N LEU A 86 7.05 4.55 1.98
CA LEU A 86 6.57 5.34 3.12
C LEU A 86 7.34 6.65 3.22
N ALA A 87 6.62 7.75 3.43
CA ALA A 87 7.22 9.06 3.62
C ALA A 87 7.96 9.14 4.97
N VAL A 88 9.29 9.21 4.91
CA VAL A 88 10.13 9.61 6.04
C VAL A 88 10.40 11.10 5.85
N ALA A 89 9.97 11.95 6.79
CA ALA A 89 10.37 13.34 6.77
C ALA A 89 11.90 13.38 6.74
N ARG A 90 12.48 13.97 5.69
CA ARG A 90 13.91 14.29 5.70
C ARG A 90 14.10 15.33 6.78
N GLU A 91 14.75 14.97 7.88
CA GLU A 91 15.44 15.96 8.69
C GLU A 91 16.55 16.52 7.80
N GLU A 92 16.23 17.58 7.04
CA GLU A 92 17.23 18.47 6.48
C GLU A 92 17.78 19.31 7.64
N GLY A 93 19.02 19.02 8.05
CA GLY A 93 19.84 19.90 8.89
C GLY A 93 20.07 19.40 10.31
#